data_AF-A0A382VDN1-F1
#
_entry.id   AF-A0A382VDN1-F1
#
_cell.length_a   1.000
_cell.length_b   1.000
_cell.length_c   1.000
_cell.angle_alpha   90.00
_cell.angle_beta   90.00
_cell.angle_gamma   90.00
#
_symmetry.space_group_name_H-M   'P 1'
#
loop_
_entity.id
_entity.type
_entity.pdbx_description
1 polymer ?
#
loop_
_entity_poly.entity_id
_entity_poly.type
_entity_poly.pdbx_seq_one_letter_code
_entity_poly.pdbx_strand_id
1 'polypeptide(L)'
;MPPVKALAMKTPFAFLGALCLSLGILLIGCKPKPDGAGPGGSSQEATIAYVTNGVDPFWDLCAAGVRIAEKEFAIKCEVHMPTKGVVDQKRIMEGLLAKGVAGIAVSPVDAENQTPFLNEVAQNSKLITQDADAPRSNRIAYIGT
;
A
#
# COMPACT_ATOMS: atom_id res chain seq x y z
N MET A 1 -20.13 -8.26 57.99
CA MET A 1 -19.29 -8.76 59.11
C MET A 1 -18.29 -9.76 58.54
N PRO A 2 -16.99 -9.45 58.46
CA PRO A 2 -15.94 -10.48 58.38
C PRO A 2 -15.36 -10.71 59.81
N PRO A 3 -14.65 -11.83 60.06
CA PRO A 3 -13.24 -11.84 59.70
C PRO A 3 -12.72 -13.13 59.05
N VAL A 4 -11.62 -12.89 58.37
CA VAL A 4 -10.72 -13.75 57.59
C VAL A 4 -10.05 -14.81 58.48
N LYS A 5 -9.91 -16.04 57.97
CA LYS A 5 -9.12 -17.11 58.61
C LYS A 5 -7.79 -17.34 57.89
N ALA A 6 -6.75 -17.33 58.72
CA ALA A 6 -5.52 -18.13 58.70
C ALA A 6 -4.51 -17.95 57.56
N LEU A 7 -3.43 -17.22 57.88
CA LEU A 7 -2.11 -17.37 57.29
C LEU A 7 -1.30 -18.33 58.18
N ALA A 8 -0.77 -19.42 57.64
CA ALA A 8 0.17 -20.30 58.33
C ALA A 8 1.41 -20.53 57.44
N MET A 9 2.53 -20.08 57.99
CA MET A 9 3.90 -20.12 57.49
C MET A 9 4.53 -21.51 57.68
N LYS A 10 5.48 -21.90 56.81
CA LYS A 10 6.82 -22.48 57.14
C LYS A 10 7.53 -23.09 55.92
N THR A 11 8.56 -22.40 55.44
CA THR A 11 9.79 -22.94 54.81
C THR A 11 10.72 -23.54 55.90
N PRO A 12 11.94 -24.05 55.63
CA PRO A 12 12.57 -24.59 54.41
C PRO A 12 13.18 -26.00 54.65
N PHE A 13 13.68 -26.69 53.62
CA PHE A 13 14.73 -27.70 53.79
C PHE A 13 15.72 -27.58 52.63
N ALA A 14 16.99 -27.34 53.00
CA ALA A 14 18.14 -27.27 52.11
C ALA A 14 18.94 -28.59 52.19
N PHE A 15 20.05 -28.63 51.43
CA PHE A 15 21.06 -29.70 51.24
C PHE A 15 20.82 -30.64 50.06
N LEU A 16 21.81 -31.08 49.28
CA LEU A 16 23.15 -30.58 48.86
C LEU A 16 23.67 -31.65 47.87
N GLY A 17 24.27 -31.24 46.75
CA GLY A 17 25.36 -31.99 46.10
C GLY A 17 25.02 -33.04 45.03
N ALA A 18 25.48 -32.80 43.80
CA ALA A 18 26.59 -33.56 43.21
C ALA A 18 26.90 -33.04 41.78
N LEU A 19 28.16 -32.68 41.60
CA LEU A 19 28.84 -32.28 40.37
C LEU A 19 29.04 -33.51 39.46
N CYS A 20 28.64 -33.44 38.19
CA CYS A 20 29.16 -34.36 37.17
C CYS A 20 29.44 -33.59 35.87
N LEU A 21 30.71 -33.55 35.52
CA LEU A 21 31.32 -32.85 34.41
C LEU A 21 31.23 -33.76 33.18
N SER A 22 30.49 -33.38 32.14
CA SER A 22 30.64 -34.01 30.82
C SER A 22 30.40 -33.00 29.71
N LEU A 23 31.53 -32.58 29.16
CA LEU A 23 31.74 -31.79 27.95
C LEU A 23 31.28 -32.60 26.73
N GLY A 24 30.37 -32.05 25.92
CA GLY A 24 29.82 -32.73 24.74
C GLY A 24 29.27 -31.76 23.70
N ILE A 25 30.20 -31.13 22.96
CA ILE A 25 30.12 -30.70 21.55
C ILE A 25 28.74 -30.21 21.05
N LEU A 26 28.58 -28.87 21.00
CA LEU A 26 27.56 -28.21 20.17
C LEU A 26 27.83 -28.48 18.68
N LEU A 27 27.10 -29.42 18.09
CA LEU A 27 26.87 -29.43 16.65
C LEU A 27 25.72 -28.44 16.36
N ILE A 28 26.09 -27.21 15.98
CA ILE A 28 25.20 -26.25 15.34
C ILE A 28 24.84 -26.83 13.97
N GLY A 29 23.77 -27.62 13.93
CA GLY A 29 23.11 -27.99 12.70
C GLY A 29 22.37 -26.77 12.16
N CYS A 30 22.91 -26.13 11.12
CA CYS A 30 22.17 -25.22 10.25
C CYS A 30 20.97 -25.96 9.67
N LYS A 31 19.78 -25.75 10.24
CA LYS A 31 18.54 -25.97 9.51
C LYS A 31 18.44 -24.86 8.46
N PRO A 32 18.30 -25.16 7.16
CA PRO A 32 17.89 -24.14 6.21
C PRO A 32 16.52 -23.64 6.67
N LYS A 33 16.45 -22.34 6.95
CA LYS A 33 15.20 -21.61 7.13
C LYS A 33 14.43 -21.79 5.82
N PRO A 34 13.23 -22.39 5.80
CA PRO A 34 12.37 -22.20 4.65
C PRO A 34 12.13 -20.70 4.59
N ASP A 35 12.62 -20.08 3.51
CA ASP A 35 12.30 -18.69 3.22
C ASP A 35 10.80 -18.54 3.37
N GLY A 36 10.42 -17.59 4.21
CA GLY A 36 9.05 -17.29 4.50
C GLY A 36 8.37 -16.81 3.23
N ALA A 37 7.82 -17.76 2.47
CA ALA A 37 6.52 -17.59 1.89
C ALA A 37 5.56 -17.35 3.05
N GLY A 38 5.46 -16.08 3.45
CA GLY A 38 4.32 -15.62 4.23
C GLY A 38 3.04 -16.09 3.52
N PRO A 39 1.95 -16.33 4.27
CA PRO A 39 0.71 -16.83 3.68
C PRO A 39 0.39 -15.93 2.48
N GLY A 40 0.30 -16.55 1.30
CA GLY A 40 -0.08 -15.89 0.07
C GLY A 40 -1.40 -15.18 0.31
N GLY A 41 -1.31 -13.90 0.67
CA GLY A 41 -2.40 -12.98 0.52
C GLY A 41 -2.70 -13.05 -0.97
N SER A 42 -3.94 -13.42 -1.31
CA SER A 42 -4.45 -13.29 -2.67
C SER A 42 -3.89 -11.99 -3.23
N SER A 43 -3.00 -12.06 -4.22
CA SER A 43 -2.51 -10.89 -4.91
C SER A 43 -3.75 -10.28 -5.56
N GLN A 44 -4.46 -9.40 -4.83
CA GLN A 44 -5.45 -8.56 -5.46
C GLN A 44 -4.67 -7.85 -6.55
N GLU A 45 -5.01 -8.17 -7.79
CA GLU A 45 -4.45 -7.55 -8.98
C GLU A 45 -4.59 -6.04 -8.78
N ALA A 46 -3.50 -5.39 -8.38
CA ALA A 46 -3.51 -3.98 -8.07
C ALA A 46 -3.95 -3.24 -9.33
N THR A 47 -5.08 -2.54 -9.24
CA THR A 47 -5.58 -1.76 -10.37
C THR A 47 -5.04 -0.34 -10.25
N ILE A 48 -4.42 0.15 -11.32
CA ILE A 48 -3.93 1.53 -11.43
C ILE A 48 -4.82 2.27 -12.44
N ALA A 49 -5.16 3.52 -12.17
CA ALA A 49 -5.91 4.35 -13.09
C ALA A 49 -5.03 5.44 -13.72
N TYR A 50 -5.18 5.62 -15.03
CA TYR A 50 -4.61 6.72 -15.80
C TYR A 50 -5.75 7.64 -16.24
N VAL A 51 -5.78 8.87 -15.73
CA VAL A 51 -6.85 9.83 -15.96
C VAL A 51 -6.28 11.06 -16.66
N THR A 52 -6.81 11.40 -17.82
CA THR A 52 -6.34 12.55 -18.61
C THR A 52 -7.11 13.82 -18.25
N ASN A 53 -6.69 14.97 -18.80
CA ASN A 53 -7.40 16.24 -18.69
C ASN A 53 -8.52 16.41 -19.76
N GLY A 54 -8.68 15.44 -20.66
CA GLY A 54 -9.62 15.53 -21.78
C GLY A 54 -9.49 14.40 -22.79
N VAL A 55 -10.25 14.49 -23.87
CA VAL A 55 -10.13 13.60 -25.03
C VAL A 55 -9.26 14.28 -26.09
N ASP A 56 -8.15 13.65 -26.46
CA ASP A 56 -7.23 14.14 -27.49
C ASP A 56 -6.42 12.95 -28.05
N PRO A 57 -6.11 12.91 -29.37
CA PRO A 57 -5.26 11.87 -29.96
C PRO A 57 -3.88 11.70 -29.30
N PHE A 58 -3.35 12.75 -28.66
CA PHE A 58 -2.17 12.65 -27.81
C PHE A 58 -2.30 11.55 -26.77
N TRP A 59 -3.47 11.42 -26.15
CA TRP A 59 -3.74 10.45 -25.10
C TRP A 59 -3.86 9.02 -25.58
N ASP A 60 -4.13 8.78 -26.86
CA ASP A 60 -4.18 7.43 -27.42
C ASP A 60 -2.80 6.77 -27.37
N LEU A 61 -1.73 7.54 -27.61
CA LEU A 61 -0.36 7.06 -27.49
C LEU A 61 -0.02 6.73 -26.03
N CYS A 62 -0.41 7.61 -25.09
CA CYS A 62 -0.23 7.35 -23.67
C CYS A 62 -1.00 6.10 -23.22
N ALA A 63 -2.24 5.93 -23.68
CA ALA A 63 -3.06 4.76 -23.40
C ALA A 63 -2.39 3.47 -23.92
N ALA A 64 -1.79 3.49 -25.11
CA ALA A 64 -1.01 2.37 -25.62
C ALA A 64 0.17 2.04 -24.70
N GLY A 65 0.90 3.05 -24.19
CA GLY A 65 1.94 2.87 -23.18
C GLY A 65 1.43 2.22 -21.89
N VAL A 66 0.26 2.66 -21.39
CA VAL A 66 -0.40 2.03 -20.23
C VAL A 66 -0.70 0.56 -20.50
N ARG A 67 -1.18 0.20 -21.70
CA ARG A 67 -1.46 -1.20 -22.07
C ARG A 67 -0.21 -2.07 -22.19
N ILE A 68 0.93 -1.48 -22.56
CA ILE A 68 2.22 -2.18 -22.53
C ILE A 68 2.62 -2.45 -21.08
N ALA A 69 2.58 -1.42 -20.22
CA ALA A 69 2.91 -1.53 -18.81
C ALA A 69 2.00 -2.51 -18.05
N GLU A 70 0.70 -2.52 -18.37
CA GLU A 70 -0.28 -3.47 -17.81
C GLU A 70 0.20 -4.92 -17.96
N LYS A 71 0.70 -5.27 -19.16
CA LYS A 71 1.24 -6.61 -19.46
C LYS A 71 2.59 -6.85 -18.83
N GLU A 72 3.49 -5.87 -18.92
CA GLU A 72 4.87 -5.97 -18.42
C GLU A 72 4.91 -6.20 -16.90
N PHE A 73 4.06 -5.50 -16.17
CA PHE A 73 4.02 -5.58 -14.70
C PHE A 73 2.97 -6.55 -14.17
N ALA A 74 2.19 -7.21 -15.05
CA ALA A 74 1.09 -8.10 -14.67
C ALA A 74 0.11 -7.47 -13.66
N ILE A 75 -0.27 -6.23 -13.93
CA ILE A 75 -1.25 -5.46 -13.14
C ILE A 75 -2.49 -5.17 -13.99
N LYS A 76 -3.54 -4.64 -13.38
CA LYS A 76 -4.69 -4.09 -14.11
C LYS A 76 -4.55 -2.59 -14.27
N CYS A 77 -4.96 -2.06 -15.41
CA CYS A 77 -4.96 -0.63 -15.67
C CYS A 77 -6.29 -0.16 -16.25
N GLU A 78 -6.83 0.94 -15.72
CA GLU A 78 -7.95 1.66 -16.32
C GLU A 78 -7.46 2.97 -16.95
N VAL A 79 -7.92 3.28 -18.17
CA VAL A 79 -7.63 4.56 -18.83
C VAL A 79 -8.94 5.32 -18.94
N HIS A 80 -8.97 6.55 -18.46
CA HIS A 80 -10.16 7.40 -18.45
C HIS A 80 -9.85 8.76 -19.07
N MET A 81 -10.70 9.18 -20.00
CA MET A 81 -10.62 10.48 -20.66
C MET A 81 -11.88 11.29 -20.37
N PRO A 82 -11.86 12.19 -19.37
CA PRO A 82 -13.01 13.02 -19.01
C PRO A 82 -13.49 13.86 -20.20
N THR A 83 -14.82 14.00 -20.35
CA THR A 83 -15.42 14.73 -21.49
C THR A 83 -16.05 16.06 -21.07
N LYS A 84 -16.23 16.31 -19.77
CA LYS A 84 -16.87 17.52 -19.23
C LYS A 84 -16.00 18.24 -18.20
N GLY A 85 -14.70 18.27 -18.44
CA GLY A 85 -13.71 18.99 -17.63
C GLY A 85 -13.68 18.52 -16.16
N VAL A 86 -13.49 19.48 -15.25
CA VAL A 86 -13.28 19.25 -13.81
C VAL A 86 -14.35 18.38 -13.17
N VAL A 87 -15.63 18.61 -13.49
CA VAL A 87 -16.75 17.89 -12.88
C VAL A 87 -16.71 16.41 -13.24
N ASP A 88 -16.44 16.09 -14.50
CA ASP A 88 -16.38 14.70 -14.96
C ASP A 88 -15.12 14.00 -14.47
N GLN A 89 -13.97 14.69 -14.47
CA GLN A 89 -12.72 14.16 -13.94
C GLN A 89 -12.87 13.80 -12.45
N LYS A 90 -13.48 14.70 -11.65
CA LYS A 90 -13.77 14.43 -10.25
C LYS A 90 -14.66 13.20 -10.07
N ARG A 91 -15.79 13.13 -10.78
CA ARG A 91 -16.73 11.99 -10.71
C ARG A 91 -16.06 10.66 -11.07
N ILE A 92 -15.22 10.65 -12.10
CA ILE A 92 -14.44 9.47 -12.50
C ILE A 92 -13.51 9.04 -11.35
N MET A 93 -12.74 9.98 -10.80
CA MET A 93 -11.81 9.71 -9.72
C MET A 93 -12.51 9.25 -8.42
N GLU A 94 -13.67 9.81 -8.09
CA GLU A 94 -14.51 9.31 -6.97
C GLU A 94 -14.93 7.85 -7.19
N GLY A 95 -15.33 7.49 -8.42
CA GLY A 95 -15.64 6.12 -8.78
C GLY A 95 -14.43 5.18 -8.68
N LEU A 96 -13.24 5.66 -9.05
CA LEU A 96 -11.98 4.92 -8.92
C LEU A 96 -11.60 4.69 -7.45
N LEU A 97 -11.75 5.70 -6.60
CA LEU A 97 -11.55 5.56 -5.16
C LEU A 97 -12.53 4.55 -4.56
N ALA A 98 -13.81 4.61 -4.95
CA ALA A 98 -14.82 3.65 -4.50
C ALA A 98 -14.51 2.20 -4.94
N LYS A 99 -13.88 2.01 -6.10
CA LYS A 99 -13.37 0.69 -6.56
C LYS A 99 -12.13 0.22 -5.80
N GLY A 100 -11.49 1.06 -5.01
CA GLY A 100 -10.26 0.72 -4.28
C GLY A 100 -9.03 0.60 -5.18
N VAL A 101 -8.91 1.43 -6.22
CA VAL A 101 -7.69 1.42 -7.05
C VAL A 101 -6.44 1.76 -6.23
N ALA A 102 -5.34 1.04 -6.49
CA ALA A 102 -4.11 1.16 -5.73
C ALA A 102 -3.34 2.46 -6.05
N GLY A 103 -3.60 3.06 -7.21
CA GLY A 103 -3.00 4.33 -7.59
C GLY A 103 -3.75 5.03 -8.73
N ILE A 104 -3.60 6.35 -8.79
CA ILE A 104 -4.13 7.22 -9.82
C ILE A 104 -3.00 8.12 -10.34
N ALA A 105 -2.75 8.06 -11.64
CA ALA A 105 -1.97 9.04 -12.38
C ALA A 105 -2.94 9.99 -13.10
N VAL A 106 -2.88 11.29 -12.82
CA VAL A 106 -3.82 12.27 -13.37
C VAL A 106 -3.13 13.46 -14.04
N SER A 107 -3.60 13.86 -15.23
CA SER A 107 -3.37 15.22 -15.74
C SER A 107 -4.54 16.09 -15.26
N PRO A 108 -4.39 16.92 -14.21
CA PRO A 108 -5.47 17.72 -13.65
C PRO A 108 -5.97 18.75 -14.67
N VAL A 109 -7.30 18.91 -14.76
CA VAL A 109 -7.93 19.91 -15.64
C VAL A 109 -7.72 21.32 -15.09
N ASP A 110 -7.78 21.47 -13.78
CA ASP A 110 -7.63 22.75 -13.07
C ASP A 110 -6.97 22.48 -11.71
N ALA A 111 -5.63 22.48 -11.73
CA ALA A 111 -4.84 22.10 -10.56
C ALA A 111 -5.12 22.95 -9.32
N GLU A 112 -5.34 24.26 -9.50
CA GLU A 112 -5.57 25.17 -8.39
C GLU A 112 -6.89 24.84 -7.68
N ASN A 113 -7.97 24.71 -8.45
CA ASN A 113 -9.30 24.45 -7.91
C ASN A 113 -9.49 22.97 -7.48
N GLN A 114 -8.73 22.05 -8.06
CA GLN A 114 -8.79 20.63 -7.71
C GLN A 114 -7.87 20.23 -6.56
N THR A 115 -6.95 21.08 -6.11
CA THR A 115 -5.97 20.73 -5.05
C THR A 115 -6.61 20.09 -3.80
N PRO A 116 -7.71 20.61 -3.23
CA PRO A 116 -8.35 19.96 -2.07
C PRO A 116 -8.81 18.52 -2.36
N PHE A 117 -9.43 18.30 -3.52
CA PHE A 117 -9.88 16.98 -3.94
C PHE A 117 -8.71 16.04 -4.26
N LEU A 118 -7.66 16.54 -4.91
CA LEU A 118 -6.44 15.77 -5.14
C LEU A 118 -5.78 15.33 -3.82
N ASN A 119 -5.89 16.16 -2.77
CA ASN A 119 -5.42 15.77 -1.43
C ASN A 119 -6.26 14.65 -0.81
N GLU A 120 -7.58 14.66 -1.00
CA GLU A 120 -8.47 13.56 -0.61
C GLU A 120 -8.12 12.27 -1.38
N VAL A 121 -7.85 12.38 -2.68
CA VAL A 121 -7.41 11.25 -3.51
C VAL A 121 -6.10 10.68 -2.95
N ALA A 122 -5.12 11.52 -2.66
CA ALA A 122 -3.81 11.10 -2.13
C ALA A 122 -3.88 10.45 -0.73
N GLN A 123 -4.94 10.72 0.04
CA GLN A 123 -5.18 10.06 1.33
C GLN A 123 -5.72 8.63 1.18
N ASN A 124 -6.38 8.33 0.05
CA ASN A 124 -7.09 7.07 -0.17
C ASN A 124 -6.43 6.18 -1.24
N SER A 125 -5.56 6.74 -2.08
CA SER A 125 -4.83 6.05 -3.14
C SER A 125 -3.50 6.73 -3.41
N LYS A 126 -2.54 6.03 -4.02
CA LYS A 126 -1.28 6.65 -4.46
C LYS A 126 -1.59 7.65 -5.58
N LEU A 127 -1.24 8.91 -5.41
CA LEU A 127 -1.47 9.94 -6.42
C LEU A 127 -0.16 10.39 -7.06
N ILE A 128 -0.09 10.39 -8.39
CA ILE A 128 0.90 11.15 -9.17
C ILE A 128 0.20 12.06 -10.16
N THR A 129 0.88 13.11 -10.61
CA THR A 129 0.45 13.92 -11.75
C THR A 129 1.27 13.62 -12.99
N GLN A 130 0.69 13.81 -14.16
CA GLN A 130 1.34 13.63 -15.45
C GLN A 130 0.89 14.72 -16.42
N ASP A 131 1.78 15.19 -17.30
CA ASP A 131 1.53 16.25 -18.30
C ASP A 131 1.17 17.63 -17.70
N ALA A 132 0.00 17.74 -17.07
CA ALA A 132 -0.33 18.87 -16.21
C ALA A 132 0.07 18.56 -14.76
N ASP A 133 0.50 19.58 -14.03
CA ASP A 133 0.95 19.41 -12.65
C ASP A 133 0.02 20.07 -11.62
N ALA A 134 0.01 19.52 -10.40
CA ALA A 134 -0.61 20.10 -9.22
C ALA A 134 0.39 20.11 -8.05
N PRO A 135 1.40 21.00 -8.06
CA PRO A 135 2.51 21.00 -7.10
C PRO A 135 2.07 21.35 -5.66
N ARG A 136 0.89 21.95 -5.49
CA ARG A 136 0.30 22.24 -4.17
C ARG A 136 -0.48 21.06 -3.58
N SER A 137 -0.66 19.98 -4.34
CA SER A 137 -1.33 18.78 -3.85
C SER A 137 -0.34 17.80 -3.20
N ASN A 138 -0.86 16.82 -2.47
CA ASN A 138 -0.11 15.74 -1.83
C ASN A 138 0.32 14.65 -2.80
N ARG A 139 0.47 14.97 -4.10
CA ARG A 139 0.99 14.05 -5.11
C ARG A 139 2.40 13.58 -4.73
N ILE A 140 2.71 12.32 -5.04
CA ILE A 140 4.01 11.69 -4.75
C ILE A 140 5.07 12.17 -5.75
N ALA A 141 4.66 12.34 -7.01
CA ALA A 141 5.54 12.73 -8.11
C ALA A 141 4.74 13.43 -9.21
N TYR A 142 5.47 14.13 -10.07
CA TYR A 142 5.00 14.66 -11.34
C TYR A 142 5.85 14.07 -12.46
N ILE A 143 5.22 13.63 -13.55
CA ILE A 143 5.88 13.13 -14.75
C ILE A 143 5.52 14.04 -15.92
N GLY A 144 6.46 14.88 -16.34
CA GLY A 144 6.32 15.78 -17.48
C GLY A 144 7.60 16.59 -17.67
N THR A 145 7.54 17.59 -18.55
CA THR A 145 8.68 18.48 -18.87
C THR A 145 8.65 19.78 -18.09
#